data_AF-A0A6J4XYF6-F1
#
_entry.id   AF-A0A6J4XYF6-F1
#
_cell.length_a   1.000
_cell.length_b   1.000
_cell.length_c   1.000
_cell.angle_alpha   90.00
_cell.angle_beta   90.00
_cell.angle_gamma   90.00
#
_symmetry.space_group_name_H-M   'P 1'
#
loop_
_entity.id
_entity.type
_entity.pdbx_description
1 polymer ?
#
loop_
_entity_poly.entity_id
_entity_poly.type
_entity_poly.pdbx_seq_one_letter_code
_entity_poly.pdbx_strand_id
1 'polypeptide(L)'
;MFKSSPIPLWVNILLIVLIMFMAIQGYLFYFNHQFLLDAGITIEGVPDLNIIYTTAGRLLAMTAASVFVLYTQNPNQYLVVLFMSIFKDGQQTLIDPLFPSANAAPLVDFGMHFVIVALEIWAFIIVYRITRQENKDNKPA
;
A
#
# COMPACT_ATOMS: atom_id res chain seq x y z
N MET A 1 -11.52 6.79 -19.57
CA MET A 1 -10.24 6.06 -19.71
C MET A 1 -10.26 4.68 -19.02
N PHE A 2 -11.43 4.02 -18.89
CA PHE A 2 -11.58 2.71 -18.21
C PHE A 2 -12.33 1.65 -19.02
N LYS A 3 -12.65 1.93 -20.29
CA LYS A 3 -13.65 1.14 -21.05
C LYS A 3 -13.12 -0.20 -21.61
N SER A 4 -11.83 -0.48 -21.46
CA SER A 4 -11.17 -1.69 -22.00
C SER A 4 -10.05 -2.22 -21.09
N SER A 5 -10.14 -1.98 -19.78
CA SER A 5 -9.20 -2.61 -18.84
C SER A 5 -9.73 -3.99 -18.42
N PRO A 6 -8.88 -5.04 -18.42
CA PRO A 6 -9.25 -6.33 -17.84
C PRO A 6 -9.44 -6.24 -16.32
N ILE A 7 -8.94 -5.17 -15.68
CA ILE A 7 -9.03 -4.95 -14.23
C ILE A 7 -10.38 -4.31 -13.87
N PRO A 8 -11.12 -4.89 -12.90
CA PRO A 8 -12.39 -4.31 -12.44
C PRO A 8 -12.22 -2.90 -11.86
N LEU A 9 -13.19 -2.02 -12.12
CA LEU A 9 -13.15 -0.63 -11.68
C LEU A 9 -12.92 -0.47 -10.17
N TRP A 10 -13.53 -1.31 -9.36
CA TRP A 10 -13.38 -1.24 -7.90
C TRP A 10 -11.95 -1.58 -7.43
N VAL A 11 -11.21 -2.45 -8.14
CA VAL A 11 -9.79 -2.75 -7.85
C VAL A 11 -8.93 -1.52 -8.15
N ASN A 12 -9.24 -0.80 -9.23
CA ASN A 12 -8.58 0.47 -9.55
C ASN A 12 -8.86 1.53 -8.49
N ILE A 13 -10.10 1.62 -8.00
CA ILE A 13 -10.48 2.53 -6.91
C ILE A 13 -9.70 2.17 -5.64
N LEU A 14 -9.63 0.89 -5.27
CA LEU A 14 -8.84 0.44 -4.12
C LEU A 14 -7.36 0.85 -4.27
N LEU A 15 -6.75 0.59 -5.43
CA LEU A 15 -5.36 0.96 -5.67
C LEU A 15 -5.14 2.47 -5.59
N ILE A 16 -6.07 3.29 -6.10
CA ILE A 16 -6.01 4.76 -5.96
C ILE A 16 -6.05 5.18 -4.49
N VAL A 17 -6.92 4.56 -3.69
CA VAL A 17 -7.01 4.84 -2.25
C VAL A 17 -5.71 4.45 -1.54
N LEU A 18 -5.13 3.30 -1.85
CA LEU A 18 -3.84 2.85 -1.30
C LEU A 18 -2.70 3.81 -1.68
N ILE A 19 -2.64 4.24 -2.95
CA ILE A 19 -1.69 5.26 -3.42
C ILE A 19 -1.84 6.54 -2.61
N MET A 20 -3.07 7.00 -2.38
CA MET A 20 -3.34 8.21 -1.61
C MET A 20 -2.84 8.08 -0.17
N PHE A 21 -3.12 6.94 0.51
CA PHE A 21 -2.61 6.70 1.86
C PHE A 21 -1.09 6.69 1.92
N MET A 22 -0.41 5.97 1.00
CA MET A 22 1.05 5.93 0.97
C MET A 22 1.67 7.29 0.65
N ALA A 23 1.05 8.08 -0.24
CA ALA A 23 1.50 9.43 -0.55
C ALA A 23 1.36 10.38 0.65
N ILE A 24 0.23 10.32 1.37
CA ILE A 24 0.02 11.10 2.59
C ILE A 24 1.03 10.71 3.66
N GLN A 25 1.24 9.41 3.89
CA GLN A 25 2.26 8.93 4.83
C GLN A 25 3.65 9.44 4.41
N GLY A 26 4.05 9.24 3.16
CA GLY A 26 5.34 9.75 2.64
C GLY A 26 5.51 11.25 2.87
N TYR A 27 4.48 12.06 2.61
CA TYR A 27 4.49 13.49 2.86
C TYR A 27 4.68 13.82 4.35
N LEU A 28 3.92 13.15 5.24
CA LEU A 28 4.02 13.37 6.68
C LEU A 28 5.43 13.07 7.20
N PHE A 29 6.03 11.96 6.76
CA PHE A 29 7.40 11.61 7.14
C PHE A 29 8.45 12.60 6.62
N TYR A 30 8.31 13.14 5.40
CA TYR A 30 9.28 14.10 4.84
C TYR A 30 9.14 15.50 5.41
N PHE A 31 7.91 15.99 5.54
CA PHE A 31 7.64 17.42 5.70
C PHE A 31 7.00 17.78 7.04
N ASN A 32 6.51 16.81 7.81
CA ASN A 32 5.85 17.06 9.09
C ASN A 32 6.43 16.21 10.21
N HIS A 33 7.63 16.56 10.68
CA HIS A 33 8.27 15.90 11.82
C HIS A 33 7.47 16.05 13.12
N GLN A 34 6.62 17.09 13.23
CA GLN A 34 5.73 17.24 14.38
C GLN A 34 4.72 16.09 14.48
N PHE A 35 4.23 15.59 13.34
CA PHE A 35 3.36 14.42 13.32
C PHE A 35 4.04 13.17 13.93
N LEU A 36 5.35 13.00 13.71
CA LEU A 36 6.11 11.89 14.28
C LEU A 36 6.30 12.07 15.80
N LEU A 37 6.58 13.29 16.25
CA LEU A 37 6.66 13.61 17.68
C LEU A 37 5.31 13.37 18.37
N ASP A 38 4.21 13.79 17.75
CA ASP A 38 2.84 13.58 18.24
C ASP A 38 2.45 12.09 18.25
N ALA A 39 3.07 11.27 17.40
CA ALA A 39 2.94 9.81 17.41
C ALA A 39 3.79 9.15 18.52
N GLY A 40 4.65 9.90 19.22
CA GLY A 40 5.52 9.42 20.30
C GLY A 40 6.93 9.02 19.84
N ILE A 41 7.33 9.34 18.60
CA ILE A 41 8.65 9.05 18.06
C ILE A 41 9.61 10.16 18.50
N THR A 42 10.66 9.83 19.25
CA THR A 42 11.73 10.78 19.57
C THR A 42 12.67 10.95 18.38
N ILE A 43 13.13 12.18 18.14
CA ILE A 43 14.08 12.52 17.08
C ILE A 43 15.27 13.21 17.76
N GLU A 44 16.32 12.45 18.03
CA GLU A 44 17.48 12.88 18.83
C GLU A 44 18.69 13.26 17.97
N GLY A 45 18.63 13.04 16.64
CA GLY A 45 19.65 13.57 15.75
C GLY A 45 19.62 13.02 14.31
N VAL A 46 20.76 13.17 13.64
CA VAL A 46 20.98 12.76 12.24
C VAL A 46 20.68 11.27 11.98
N PRO A 47 21.00 10.32 12.89
CA PRO A 47 20.65 8.91 12.68
C PRO A 47 19.14 8.67 12.54
N ASP A 48 18.33 9.33 13.36
CA ASP A 48 16.86 9.17 13.33
C ASP A 48 16.27 9.77 12.06
N LEU A 49 16.78 10.94 11.65
CA LEU A 49 16.42 11.56 10.38
C LEU A 49 16.74 10.65 9.18
N ASN A 50 17.84 9.91 9.22
CA ASN A 50 18.18 8.94 8.17
C ASN A 50 17.10 7.85 8.06
N ILE A 51 16.66 7.29 9.19
CA ILE A 51 15.62 6.25 9.23
C ILE A 51 14.28 6.79 8.71
N ILE A 52 13.90 8.01 9.14
CA ILE A 52 12.68 8.69 8.71
C ILE A 52 12.69 8.90 7.19
N TYR A 53 13.73 9.53 6.65
CA TYR A 53 13.82 9.82 5.22
C TYR A 53 13.98 8.56 4.36
N THR A 54 14.66 7.53 4.86
CA THR A 54 14.75 6.24 4.17
C THR A 54 13.39 5.55 4.11
N THR A 55 12.62 5.57 5.21
CA THR A 55 11.26 5.01 5.27
C THR A 55 10.32 5.76 4.33
N ALA A 56 10.37 7.09 4.35
CA ALA A 56 9.61 7.94 3.45
C ALA A 56 9.96 7.68 1.98
N GLY A 57 11.25 7.54 1.66
CA GLY A 57 11.72 7.21 0.31
C GLY A 57 11.22 5.85 -0.19
N ARG A 58 11.17 4.83 0.67
CA ARG A 58 10.59 3.52 0.36
C ARG A 58 9.08 3.61 0.06
N LEU A 59 8.35 4.39 0.85
CA LEU A 59 6.92 4.65 0.62
C LEU A 59 6.67 5.38 -0.70
N LEU A 60 7.49 6.40 -1.02
CA LEU A 60 7.39 7.10 -2.31
C LEU A 60 7.71 6.19 -3.49
N ALA A 61 8.73 5.33 -3.38
CA ALA A 61 9.07 4.37 -4.44
C ALA A 61 7.91 3.40 -4.70
N MET A 62 7.28 2.88 -3.64
CA MET A 62 6.11 2.01 -3.76
C MET A 62 4.90 2.75 -4.33
N THR A 63 4.67 4.00 -3.91
CA THR A 63 3.64 4.87 -4.48
C THR A 63 3.84 5.05 -5.98
N ALA A 64 5.07 5.33 -6.43
CA ALA A 64 5.40 5.49 -7.83
C ALA A 64 5.19 4.20 -8.63
N ALA A 65 5.59 3.04 -8.08
CA ALA A 65 5.32 1.74 -8.70
C ALA A 65 3.81 1.48 -8.84
N SER A 66 3.02 1.79 -7.82
CA SER A 66 1.56 1.65 -7.86
C SER A 66 0.90 2.57 -8.90
N VAL A 67 1.36 3.82 -9.02
CA VAL A 67 0.90 4.76 -10.07
C VAL A 67 1.25 4.23 -11.46
N PHE A 68 2.46 3.71 -11.65
CA PHE A 68 2.88 3.13 -12.92
C PHE A 68 1.98 1.96 -13.33
N VAL A 69 1.68 1.07 -12.39
CA VAL A 69 0.79 -0.07 -12.63
C VAL A 69 -0.65 0.36 -12.90
N LEU A 70 -1.15 1.37 -12.19
CA LEU A 70 -2.45 1.99 -12.49
C LEU A 70 -2.47 2.60 -13.89
N TYR A 71 -1.35 3.10 -14.40
CA TYR A 71 -1.28 3.60 -15.78
C TYR A 71 -1.22 2.48 -16.83
N THR A 72 -0.39 1.45 -16.62
CA THR A 72 -0.22 0.36 -17.60
C THR A 72 -1.40 -0.61 -17.65
N GLN A 73 -2.19 -0.70 -16.58
CA GLN A 73 -3.31 -1.63 -16.45
C GLN A 73 -2.93 -3.10 -16.70
N ASN A 74 -1.65 -3.47 -16.53
CA ASN A 74 -1.15 -4.82 -16.78
C ASN A 74 -1.45 -5.75 -15.58
N PRO A 75 -2.21 -6.85 -15.77
CA PRO A 75 -2.60 -7.74 -14.66
C PRO A 75 -1.43 -8.38 -13.91
N ASN A 76 -0.36 -8.76 -14.61
CA ASN A 76 0.84 -9.32 -13.97
C ASN A 76 1.53 -8.29 -13.06
N GLN A 77 1.59 -7.03 -13.49
CA GLN A 77 2.18 -5.96 -12.68
C GLN A 77 1.29 -5.59 -11.49
N TYR A 78 -0.04 -5.63 -11.67
CA TYR A 78 -1.01 -5.48 -10.58
C TYR A 78 -0.82 -6.52 -9.48
N LEU A 79 -0.60 -7.79 -9.84
CA LEU A 79 -0.35 -8.84 -8.86
C LEU A 79 0.88 -8.55 -8.01
N VAL A 80 1.98 -8.11 -8.63
CA VAL A 80 3.22 -7.80 -7.91
C VAL A 80 3.00 -6.65 -6.94
N VAL A 81 2.34 -5.57 -7.36
CA VAL A 81 2.05 -4.42 -6.49
C VAL A 81 1.09 -4.79 -5.35
N LEU A 82 -0.02 -5.47 -5.66
CA LEU A 82 -0.97 -5.90 -4.63
C LEU A 82 -0.32 -6.86 -3.63
N PHE A 83 0.55 -7.77 -4.09
CA PHE A 83 1.31 -8.64 -3.21
C PHE A 83 2.20 -7.84 -2.26
N MET A 84 2.98 -6.88 -2.77
CA MET A 84 3.81 -6.02 -1.92
C MET A 84 2.97 -5.20 -0.93
N SER A 85 1.79 -4.73 -1.36
CA SER A 85 0.84 -4.00 -0.52
C SER A 85 0.33 -4.83 0.65
N ILE A 86 -0.12 -6.07 0.37
CA ILE A 86 -0.58 -7.01 1.40
C ILE A 86 0.52 -7.28 2.44
N PHE A 87 1.78 -7.41 2.01
CA PHE A 87 2.88 -7.62 2.94
C PHE A 87 3.16 -6.38 3.81
N LYS A 88 3.16 -5.19 3.20
CA LYS A 88 3.36 -3.93 3.92
C LYS A 88 2.23 -3.70 4.93
N ASP A 89 0.98 -3.70 4.47
CA ASP A 89 -0.18 -3.38 5.30
C ASP A 89 -0.50 -4.52 6.29
N GLY A 90 -0.20 -5.77 5.92
CA GLY A 90 -0.25 -6.91 6.82
C GLY A 90 0.75 -6.81 7.97
N GLN A 91 1.98 -6.34 7.70
CA GLN A 91 2.94 -6.05 8.77
C GLN A 91 2.47 -4.89 9.66
N GLN A 92 1.93 -3.80 9.09
CA GLN A 92 1.37 -2.69 9.86
C GLN A 92 0.24 -3.16 10.79
N THR A 93 -0.69 -3.97 10.26
CA THR A 93 -1.79 -4.58 11.04
C THR A 93 -1.31 -5.36 12.26
N LEU A 94 -0.14 -6.01 12.17
CA LEU A 94 0.44 -6.78 13.27
C LEU A 94 1.27 -5.92 14.23
N ILE A 95 1.98 -4.92 13.72
CA ILE A 95 2.93 -4.11 14.51
C ILE A 95 2.19 -3.01 15.28
N ASP A 96 1.22 -2.33 14.67
CA ASP A 96 0.56 -1.17 15.27
C ASP A 96 -0.15 -1.49 16.61
N PRO A 97 -0.80 -2.66 16.80
CA PRO A 97 -1.36 -3.03 18.11
C PRO A 97 -0.30 -3.41 19.15
N LEU A 98 0.86 -3.93 18.70
CA LEU A 98 1.97 -4.32 19.57
C LEU A 98 2.78 -3.09 20.03
N PHE A 99 2.87 -2.08 19.17
CA PHE A 99 3.61 -0.84 19.38
C PHE A 99 2.74 0.37 19.02
N PRO A 100 1.66 0.64 19.78
CA PRO A 100 0.72 1.70 19.45
C PRO A 100 1.35 3.08 19.55
N SER A 101 1.00 3.96 18.62
CA SER A 101 1.35 5.37 18.71
C SER A 101 0.64 6.05 19.88
N ALA A 102 1.23 7.11 20.41
CA ALA A 102 0.77 7.78 21.63
C ALA A 102 -0.69 8.28 21.59
N ASN A 103 -1.23 8.51 20.39
CA ASN A 103 -2.58 9.06 20.17
C ASN A 103 -3.55 8.08 19.47
N ALA A 104 -3.16 6.82 19.24
CA ALA A 104 -4.01 5.86 18.54
C ALA A 104 -4.83 4.99 19.52
N ALA A 105 -6.10 4.75 19.18
CA ALA A 105 -6.91 3.71 19.81
C ALA A 105 -6.54 2.35 19.16
N PRO A 106 -5.79 1.45 19.84
CA PRO A 106 -5.13 0.32 19.18
C PRO A 106 -6.11 -0.65 18.50
N LEU A 107 -7.30 -0.84 19.09
CA LEU A 107 -8.34 -1.70 18.53
C LEU A 107 -9.00 -1.10 17.28
N VAL A 108 -9.13 0.22 17.21
CA VAL A 108 -9.72 0.91 16.04
C VAL A 108 -8.72 0.88 14.89
N ASP A 109 -7.45 1.11 15.19
CA ASP A 109 -6.36 1.11 14.22
C ASP A 109 -6.14 -0.30 13.64
N PHE A 110 -6.14 -1.33 14.49
CA PHE A 110 -6.12 -2.73 14.07
C PHE A 110 -7.29 -3.07 13.14
N GLY A 111 -8.51 -2.69 13.53
CA GLY A 111 -9.71 -2.99 12.75
C GLY A 111 -9.66 -2.37 11.36
N MET A 112 -9.17 -1.13 11.25
CA MET A 112 -9.02 -0.44 9.97
C MET A 112 -8.02 -1.16 9.07
N HIS A 113 -6.81 -1.43 9.56
CA HIS A 113 -5.77 -2.09 8.79
C HIS A 113 -6.19 -3.52 8.38
N PHE A 114 -6.85 -4.27 9.26
CA PHE A 114 -7.39 -5.59 8.94
C PHE A 114 -8.38 -5.55 7.77
N VAL A 115 -9.30 -4.58 7.76
CA VAL A 115 -10.27 -4.42 6.67
C VAL A 115 -9.57 -4.07 5.36
N ILE A 116 -8.55 -3.21 5.38
CA ILE A 116 -7.77 -2.85 4.20
C ILE A 116 -7.08 -4.10 3.64
N VAL A 117 -6.35 -4.85 4.46
CA VAL A 117 -5.65 -6.07 4.05
C VAL A 117 -6.62 -7.11 3.49
N ALA A 118 -7.80 -7.28 4.08
CA ALA A 118 -8.82 -8.19 3.57
C ALA A 118 -9.32 -7.78 2.16
N LEU A 119 -9.50 -6.49 1.91
CA LEU A 119 -9.87 -5.96 0.59
C LEU A 119 -8.73 -6.15 -0.43
N GLU A 120 -7.48 -5.95 -0.03
CA GLU A 120 -6.32 -6.18 -0.88
C GLU A 120 -6.18 -7.66 -1.28
N ILE A 121 -6.35 -8.59 -0.33
CA ILE A 121 -6.35 -10.03 -0.60
C ILE A 121 -7.46 -10.38 -1.60
N TRP A 122 -8.65 -9.80 -1.44
CA TRP A 122 -9.74 -10.02 -2.38
C TRP A 122 -9.41 -9.48 -3.79
N ALA A 123 -8.86 -8.28 -3.87
CA ALA A 123 -8.40 -7.70 -5.14
C ALA A 123 -7.34 -8.59 -5.79
N PHE A 124 -6.38 -9.07 -5.01
CA PHE A 124 -5.32 -9.97 -5.47
C PHE A 124 -5.90 -11.26 -6.05
N ILE A 125 -6.85 -11.91 -5.37
CA ILE A 125 -7.50 -13.14 -5.86
C ILE A 125 -8.20 -12.89 -7.21
N ILE A 126 -8.87 -11.74 -7.36
CA ILE A 126 -9.60 -11.42 -8.58
C ILE A 126 -8.64 -11.15 -9.74
N VAL A 127 -7.61 -10.33 -9.54
CA VAL A 127 -6.58 -10.09 -10.56
C VAL A 127 -5.84 -11.39 -10.92
N TYR A 128 -5.63 -12.27 -9.95
CA TYR A 128 -4.95 -13.56 -10.18
C TYR A 128 -5.78 -14.46 -11.09
N ARG A 129 -7.11 -14.49 -10.88
CA ARG A 129 -8.01 -15.24 -11.76
C ARG A 129 -8.00 -14.70 -13.19
N ILE A 130 -8.00 -13.37 -13.35
CA ILE A 130 -7.94 -12.70 -14.66
C ILE A 130 -6.63 -13.04 -15.38
N THR A 131 -5.49 -12.87 -14.69
CA THR A 131 -4.15 -13.16 -15.22
C THR A 131 -4.02 -14.63 -15.64
N ARG A 132 -4.61 -15.55 -14.87
CA ARG A 132 -4.61 -16.99 -15.19
C ARG A 132 -5.45 -17.32 -16.42
N GLN A 133 -6.53 -16.58 -16.68
CA GLN A 133 -7.36 -16.75 -17.87
C GLN A 133 -6.62 -16.24 -19.11
N GLU A 134 -6.04 -15.03 -19.06
CA GLU A 134 -5.23 -14.47 -20.15
C GLU A 134 -4.06 -15.40 -20.54
N ASN A 135 -3.37 -15.99 -19.56
CA ASN A 135 -2.27 -16.91 -19.82
C ASN A 135 -2.72 -18.26 -20.41
N LYS A 136 -3.98 -18.66 -20.23
CA LYS A 136 -4.53 -19.86 -20.86
C LYS A 136 -4.92 -19.59 -22.31
N ASP A 137 -5.51 -18.43 -22.59
CA ASP A 137 -5.94 -18.04 -23.93
C ASP A 137 -4.76 -17.74 -24.86
N ASN A 138 -3.62 -17.32 -24.30
CA ASN A 138 -2.38 -17.05 -25.05
C ASN A 138 -1.45 -18.26 -25.22
N LYS A 139 -1.85 -19.48 -24.84
CA LYS A 139 -1.04 -20.68 -25.12
C LYS A 139 -1.21 -21.08 -26.60
N PRO A 140 -0.12 -21.18 -27.38
CA PRO A 140 -0.21 -21.79 -28.70
C PRO A 140 -0.64 -23.24 -28.56
N ALA A 141 -1.60 -23.66 -29.39
CA ALA A 141 -2.11 -25.01 -29.49
C ALA A 141 -1.01 -26.02 -29.85
#